data_AF-A0A6P0S9S9-F1
#
_entry.id   AF-A0A6P0S9S9-F1
#
_cell.length_a   1.000
_cell.length_b   1.000
_cell.length_c   1.000
_cell.angle_alpha   90.00
_cell.angle_beta   90.00
_cell.angle_gamma   90.00
#
_symmetry.space_group_name_H-M   'P 1'
#
loop_
_entity.id
_entity.type
_entity.pdbx_description
1 polymer ?
#
loop_
_entity_poly.entity_id
_entity_poly.type
_entity_poly.pdbx_seq_one_letter_code
_entity_poly.pdbx_strand_id
1 'polypeptide(L)'
;MAWIFSLSAECGEQQAVAEQFSYHFDQVSWVLANGSQSQCRVGIFQDIEENWWCRVSPSSVSEVGIDTAESAFLMTEIGILLYKHLQSAPTFRYALVGVEVDEFRTYSELLEESSTLAIPGLVLAQTTWQAMGLSPGFRPFSTGYVWQPYEGEVYKPLMVSPELKNKLNSLLMVG
;
A
#
# COMPACT_ATOMS: atom_id res chain seq x y z
N MET A 1 10.11 -9.53 -14.30
CA MET A 1 8.93 -8.73 -13.95
C MET A 1 9.30 -7.92 -12.73
N ALA A 2 9.18 -6.60 -12.80
CA ALA A 2 9.50 -5.72 -11.67
C ALA A 2 8.31 -5.72 -10.70
N TRP A 3 8.60 -5.84 -9.40
CA TRP A 3 7.62 -5.67 -8.32
C TRP A 3 7.54 -4.20 -7.98
N ILE A 4 6.33 -3.65 -7.90
CA ILE A 4 6.08 -2.23 -7.68
C ILE A 4 5.66 -2.01 -6.22
N PHE A 5 6.44 -1.24 -5.47
CA PHE A 5 6.00 -0.67 -4.20
C PHE A 5 5.28 0.65 -4.45
N SER A 6 4.02 0.77 -4.03
CA SER A 6 3.18 1.93 -4.33
C SER A 6 2.21 2.23 -3.19
N LEU A 7 1.70 3.46 -3.19
CA LEU A 7 0.40 3.79 -2.61
C LEU A 7 -0.65 3.65 -3.72
N SER A 8 -1.71 2.91 -3.46
CA SER A 8 -2.86 2.76 -4.35
C SER A 8 -4.10 3.26 -3.63
N ALA A 9 -4.82 4.20 -4.24
CA ALA A 9 -6.01 4.83 -3.69
C ALA A 9 -7.16 4.78 -4.68
N GLU A 10 -8.31 4.30 -4.22
CA GLU A 10 -9.54 4.24 -5.01
C GLU A 10 -10.37 5.51 -4.73
N CYS A 11 -10.74 6.21 -5.80
CA CYS A 11 -11.23 7.60 -5.78
C CYS A 11 -12.71 7.75 -6.19
N GLY A 12 -13.40 6.66 -6.49
CA GLY A 12 -14.79 6.63 -6.92
C GLY A 12 -14.99 6.78 -8.41
N GLU A 13 -16.23 7.00 -8.82
CA GLU A 13 -16.65 7.03 -10.23
C GLU A 13 -16.21 8.30 -10.98
N GLN A 14 -15.73 9.33 -10.28
CA GLN A 14 -15.44 10.64 -10.86
C GLN A 14 -13.94 10.82 -11.10
N GLN A 15 -13.53 10.90 -12.37
CA GLN A 15 -12.13 11.14 -12.78
C GLN A 15 -11.51 12.35 -12.09
N ALA A 16 -12.27 13.46 -11.96
CA ALA A 16 -11.79 14.69 -11.35
C ALA A 16 -11.33 14.51 -9.89
N VAL A 17 -11.88 13.53 -9.15
CA VAL A 17 -11.44 13.22 -7.79
C VAL A 17 -10.06 12.55 -7.81
N ALA A 18 -9.85 11.59 -8.70
CA ALA A 18 -8.55 10.94 -8.88
C ALA A 18 -7.48 11.93 -9.39
N GLU A 19 -7.85 12.86 -10.28
CA GLU A 19 -6.96 13.93 -10.72
C GLU A 19 -6.53 14.83 -9.57
N GLN A 20 -7.48 15.32 -8.76
CA GLN A 20 -7.18 16.13 -7.57
C GLN A 20 -6.26 15.38 -6.60
N PHE A 21 -6.57 14.10 -6.34
CA PHE A 21 -5.74 13.25 -5.49
C PHE A 21 -4.33 13.12 -6.08
N SER A 22 -4.19 12.90 -7.38
CA SER A 22 -2.89 12.79 -8.05
C SER A 22 -2.05 14.06 -7.92
N TYR A 23 -2.65 15.24 -8.03
CA TYR A 23 -1.94 16.52 -7.89
C TYR A 23 -1.39 16.73 -6.48
N HIS A 24 -2.03 16.16 -5.45
CA HIS A 24 -1.54 16.22 -4.08
C HIS A 24 -0.21 15.46 -3.88
N PHE A 25 0.02 14.42 -4.69
CA PHE A 25 1.25 13.62 -4.67
C PHE A 25 2.23 13.97 -5.79
N ASP A 26 1.86 14.86 -6.71
CA ASP A 26 2.74 15.27 -7.80
C ASP A 26 3.98 15.99 -7.26
N GLN A 27 5.14 15.65 -7.81
CA GLN A 27 6.46 16.17 -7.44
C GLN A 27 6.84 16.02 -5.95
N VAL A 28 6.15 15.18 -5.18
CA VAL A 28 6.57 14.86 -3.82
C VAL A 28 7.91 14.13 -3.89
N SER A 29 8.87 14.60 -3.08
CA SER A 29 10.16 13.93 -2.95
C SER A 29 10.67 13.98 -1.52
N TRP A 30 11.39 12.92 -1.14
CA TRP A 30 11.98 12.77 0.17
C TRP A 30 13.45 12.34 0.06
N VAL A 31 14.22 12.69 1.07
CA VAL A 31 15.56 12.15 1.30
C VAL A 31 15.41 11.04 2.34
N LEU A 32 15.79 9.82 1.97
CA LEU A 32 15.68 8.63 2.81
C LEU A 32 16.87 8.52 3.78
N ALA A 33 16.76 7.64 4.78
CA ALA A 33 17.80 7.43 5.78
C ALA A 33 19.15 7.00 5.18
N ASN A 34 19.14 6.30 4.04
CA ASN A 34 20.35 5.92 3.31
C ASN A 34 20.95 7.05 2.44
N GLY A 35 20.36 8.26 2.48
CA GLY A 35 20.78 9.43 1.72
C GLY A 35 20.28 9.47 0.27
N SER A 36 19.54 8.46 -0.19
CA SER A 36 18.96 8.48 -1.54
C SER A 36 17.76 9.41 -1.61
N GLN A 37 17.55 10.02 -2.78
CA GLN A 37 16.35 10.79 -3.06
C GLN A 37 15.29 9.88 -3.67
N SER A 38 14.08 9.91 -3.12
CA SER A 38 12.91 9.20 -3.64
C SER A 38 11.91 10.22 -4.13
N GLN A 39 11.58 10.18 -5.43
CA GLN A 39 10.58 11.03 -6.06
C GLN A 39 9.35 10.19 -6.40
N CYS A 40 8.17 10.69 -6.06
CA CYS A 40 6.90 10.05 -6.41
C CYS A 40 6.55 10.32 -7.87
N ARG A 41 6.11 9.27 -8.56
CA ARG A 41 5.40 9.36 -9.84
C ARG A 41 3.95 8.98 -9.63
N VAL A 42 3.04 9.76 -10.19
CA VAL A 42 1.60 9.54 -10.06
C VAL A 42 1.02 9.05 -11.38
N GLY A 43 0.01 8.20 -11.30
CA GLY A 43 -0.79 7.77 -12.44
C GLY A 43 -2.23 7.55 -12.02
N ILE A 44 -3.17 7.83 -12.92
CA ILE A 44 -4.59 7.52 -12.74
C ILE A 44 -5.02 6.51 -13.80
N PHE A 45 -5.95 5.65 -13.45
CA PHE A 45 -6.49 4.61 -14.32
C PHE A 45 -7.87 4.18 -13.80
N GLN A 46 -8.58 3.36 -14.59
CA GLN A 46 -9.86 2.76 -14.19
C GLN A 46 -9.69 1.26 -13.99
N ASP A 47 -10.38 0.72 -12.98
CA ASP A 47 -10.51 -0.72 -12.80
C ASP A 47 -11.63 -1.31 -13.68
N ILE A 48 -11.91 -2.60 -13.49
CA ILE A 48 -12.97 -3.32 -14.21
C ILE A 48 -14.40 -2.86 -13.89
N GLU A 49 -14.59 -2.10 -12.80
CA GLU A 49 -15.87 -1.50 -12.38
C GLU A 49 -16.00 -0.05 -12.85
N GLU A 50 -15.06 0.42 -13.68
CA GLU A 50 -14.96 1.80 -14.18
C GLU A 50 -14.69 2.84 -13.07
N ASN A 51 -14.35 2.39 -11.86
CA ASN A 51 -13.96 3.28 -10.78
C ASN A 51 -12.55 3.81 -11.03
N TRP A 52 -12.31 5.07 -10.66
CA TRP A 52 -11.01 5.72 -10.83
C TRP A 52 -10.09 5.46 -9.66
N TRP A 53 -8.85 5.13 -9.99
CA TRP A 53 -7.77 4.90 -9.06
C TRP A 53 -6.67 5.93 -9.27
N CYS A 54 -5.92 6.20 -8.21
CA CYS A 54 -4.63 6.87 -8.26
C CYS A 54 -3.55 5.98 -7.65
N ARG A 55 -2.48 5.77 -8.41
CA ARG A 55 -1.26 5.10 -7.96
C ARG A 55 -0.13 6.11 -7.81
N VAL A 56 0.55 6.04 -6.68
CA VAL A 56 1.75 6.82 -6.38
C VAL A 56 2.92 5.86 -6.19
N SER A 57 3.87 5.91 -7.12
CA SER A 57 5.04 5.04 -7.16
C SER A 57 6.30 5.83 -6.80
N PRO A 58 6.85 5.66 -5.58
CA PRO A 58 8.15 6.24 -5.20
C PRO A 58 9.29 5.64 -6.02
N SER A 59 10.31 6.45 -6.34
CA SER A 59 11.56 5.97 -6.95
C SER A 59 12.54 5.46 -5.89
N SER A 60 13.64 4.84 -6.34
CA SER A 60 14.76 4.43 -5.47
C SER A 60 14.41 3.32 -4.48
N VAL A 61 13.34 2.56 -4.77
CA VAL A 61 12.97 1.31 -4.09
C VAL A 61 13.37 0.10 -4.91
N SER A 62 13.52 -1.05 -4.25
CA SER A 62 13.81 -2.32 -4.91
C SER A 62 12.67 -2.70 -5.88
N GLU A 63 13.02 -2.97 -7.13
CA GLU A 63 12.11 -3.47 -8.17
C GLU A 63 11.96 -5.00 -8.15
N VAL A 64 12.57 -5.69 -7.19
CA VAL A 64 12.41 -7.15 -7.00
C VAL A 64 11.64 -7.48 -5.72
N GLY A 65 11.06 -6.47 -5.07
CA GLY A 65 10.38 -6.60 -3.79
C GLY A 65 11.36 -6.61 -2.61
N ILE A 66 10.96 -7.27 -1.53
CA ILE A 66 11.70 -7.32 -0.27
C ILE A 66 12.64 -8.53 -0.25
N ASP A 67 13.87 -8.32 -0.71
CA ASP A 67 14.93 -9.34 -0.82
C ASP A 67 15.99 -9.27 0.29
N THR A 68 16.01 -8.19 1.06
CA THR A 68 16.95 -7.95 2.16
C THR A 68 16.27 -7.21 3.32
N ALA A 69 16.91 -7.18 4.48
CA ALA A 69 16.45 -6.37 5.60
C ALA A 69 16.52 -4.85 5.30
N GLU A 70 17.50 -4.43 4.50
CA GLU A 70 17.64 -3.03 4.08
C GLU A 70 16.50 -2.62 3.14
N SER A 71 16.12 -3.46 2.18
CA SER A 71 14.98 -3.16 1.29
C SER A 71 13.66 -3.13 2.06
N ALA A 72 13.46 -4.03 3.04
CA ALA A 72 12.32 -3.97 3.96
C ALA A 72 12.27 -2.64 4.74
N PHE A 73 13.41 -2.21 5.28
CA PHE A 73 13.50 -0.96 6.04
C PHE A 73 13.19 0.26 5.18
N LEU A 74 13.79 0.37 3.99
CA LEU A 74 13.56 1.50 3.09
C LEU A 74 12.11 1.57 2.60
N MET A 75 11.50 0.43 2.24
CA MET A 75 10.08 0.38 1.89
C MET A 75 9.19 0.80 3.08
N THR A 76 9.55 0.38 4.30
CA THR A 76 8.84 0.80 5.53
C THR A 76 8.94 2.31 5.75
N GLU A 77 10.14 2.89 5.62
CA GLU A 77 10.36 4.34 5.75
C GLU A 77 9.49 5.12 4.75
N ILE A 78 9.52 4.71 3.48
CA ILE A 78 8.71 5.33 2.42
C ILE A 78 7.21 5.14 2.68
N GLY A 79 6.80 3.94 3.13
CA GLY A 79 5.40 3.68 3.46
C GLY A 79 4.89 4.61 4.56
N ILE A 80 5.69 4.84 5.59
CA ILE A 80 5.38 5.81 6.65
C ILE A 80 5.26 7.24 6.08
N LEU A 81 6.16 7.64 5.17
CA LEU A 81 6.12 8.96 4.54
C LEU A 81 4.87 9.14 3.66
N LEU A 82 4.49 8.10 2.89
CA LEU A 82 3.27 8.07 2.09
C LEU A 82 2.02 8.22 2.97
N TYR A 83 1.91 7.43 4.05
CA TYR A 83 0.78 7.54 4.98
C TYR A 83 0.71 8.91 5.66
N LYS A 84 1.84 9.49 6.05
CA LYS A 84 1.86 10.85 6.63
C LYS A 84 1.33 11.88 5.62
N HIS A 85 1.74 11.79 4.36
CA HIS A 85 1.27 12.72 3.32
C HIS A 85 -0.21 12.51 2.98
N LEU A 86 -0.66 11.25 2.98
CA LEU A 86 -2.04 10.83 2.75
C LEU A 86 -3.03 11.41 3.77
N GLN A 87 -2.62 11.68 5.01
CA GLN A 87 -3.49 12.29 6.03
C GLN A 87 -4.06 13.66 5.61
N SER A 88 -3.38 14.35 4.69
CA SER A 88 -3.79 15.65 4.16
C SER A 88 -4.33 15.59 2.72
N ALA A 89 -4.49 14.40 2.16
CA ALA A 89 -4.91 14.23 0.78
C ALA A 89 -6.37 14.66 0.55
N PRO A 90 -6.73 15.00 -0.71
CA PRO A 90 -8.12 15.09 -1.16
C PRO A 90 -8.91 13.81 -0.91
N THR A 91 -10.21 13.84 -1.18
CA THR A 91 -11.10 12.71 -0.87
C THR A 91 -10.77 11.44 -1.69
N PHE A 92 -10.86 10.28 -1.05
CA PHE A 92 -10.76 8.93 -1.63
C PHE A 92 -11.66 7.97 -0.82
N ARG A 93 -12.04 6.79 -1.34
CA ARG A 93 -12.85 5.81 -0.60
C ARG A 93 -11.98 4.89 0.26
N TYR A 94 -10.86 4.42 -0.29
CA TYR A 94 -9.89 3.63 0.46
C TYR A 94 -8.50 3.66 -0.19
N ALA A 95 -7.47 3.38 0.60
CA ALA A 95 -6.09 3.36 0.12
C ALA A 95 -5.23 2.36 0.90
N LEU A 96 -4.19 1.86 0.24
CA LEU A 96 -3.20 0.94 0.80
C LEU A 96 -1.81 1.24 0.25
N VAL A 97 -0.79 1.11 1.10
CA VAL A 97 0.62 1.13 0.69
C VAL A 97 1.19 -0.27 0.82
N GLY A 98 1.94 -0.70 -0.18
CA GLY A 98 2.63 -1.97 -0.13
C GLY A 98 3.23 -2.36 -1.48
N VAL A 99 3.72 -3.59 -1.53
CA VAL A 99 4.21 -4.21 -2.78
C VAL A 99 3.01 -4.82 -3.52
N GLU A 100 2.85 -4.49 -4.81
CA GLU A 100 1.77 -5.00 -5.68
C GLU A 100 0.36 -4.71 -5.14
N VAL A 101 0.13 -3.48 -4.68
CA VAL A 101 -1.18 -3.05 -4.13
C VAL A 101 -2.05 -2.32 -5.17
N ASP A 102 -1.64 -2.32 -6.43
CA ASP A 102 -2.42 -1.75 -7.54
C ASP A 102 -3.69 -2.58 -7.74
N GLU A 103 -4.86 -1.93 -7.75
CA GLU A 103 -6.17 -2.61 -7.85
C GLU A 103 -6.31 -3.80 -6.88
N PHE A 104 -5.75 -3.70 -5.67
CA PHE A 104 -5.64 -4.86 -4.77
C PHE A 104 -7.00 -5.53 -4.50
N ARG A 105 -8.08 -4.73 -4.51
CA ARG A 105 -9.49 -5.14 -4.50
C ARG A 105 -10.32 -4.06 -5.17
N THR A 106 -11.33 -4.43 -5.95
CA THR A 106 -12.33 -3.46 -6.42
C THR A 106 -13.21 -2.98 -5.27
N TYR A 107 -13.99 -1.91 -5.49
CA TYR A 107 -14.85 -1.37 -4.44
C TYR A 107 -15.93 -2.37 -4.01
N SER A 108 -16.54 -3.07 -4.97
CA SER A 108 -17.56 -4.08 -4.66
C SER A 108 -16.96 -5.28 -3.93
N GLU A 109 -15.80 -5.78 -4.37
CA GLU A 109 -15.06 -6.85 -3.69
C GLU A 109 -14.69 -6.47 -2.24
N LEU A 110 -14.29 -5.22 -2.03
CA LEU A 110 -13.99 -4.70 -0.70
C LEU A 110 -15.23 -4.73 0.19
N LEU A 111 -16.39 -4.29 -0.30
CA LEU A 111 -17.64 -4.26 0.47
C LEU A 111 -18.19 -5.66 0.79
N GLU A 112 -17.99 -6.64 -0.10
CA GLU A 112 -18.45 -8.02 0.12
C GLU A 112 -17.70 -8.72 1.25
N GLU A 113 -16.47 -8.31 1.54
CA GLU A 113 -15.70 -8.82 2.67
C GLU A 113 -16.07 -8.16 4.00
N SER A 114 -16.77 -8.91 4.85
CA SER A 114 -17.29 -8.42 6.13
C SER A 114 -16.54 -8.95 7.36
N SER A 115 -16.51 -8.10 8.39
CA SER A 115 -16.06 -8.27 9.79
C SER A 115 -14.63 -8.74 10.10
N THR A 116 -13.93 -9.44 9.20
CA THR A 116 -12.59 -10.00 9.48
C THR A 116 -11.47 -9.36 8.67
N LEU A 117 -11.76 -8.35 7.83
CA LEU A 117 -10.75 -7.71 7.01
C LEU A 117 -9.73 -7.00 7.90
N ALA A 118 -8.55 -7.61 8.03
CA ALA A 118 -7.44 -7.15 8.83
C ALA A 118 -6.20 -6.97 7.96
N ILE A 119 -6.20 -5.92 7.13
CA ILE A 119 -5.06 -5.55 6.28
C ILE A 119 -4.32 -4.39 6.97
N PRO A 120 -3.13 -4.62 7.55
CA PRO A 120 -2.30 -3.54 8.09
C PRO A 120 -2.06 -2.44 7.04
N GLY A 121 -2.24 -1.19 7.46
CA GLY A 121 -2.10 -0.04 6.58
C GLY A 121 -3.35 0.32 5.76
N LEU A 122 -4.41 -0.49 5.75
CA LEU A 122 -5.64 -0.15 5.01
C LEU A 122 -6.28 1.10 5.62
N VAL A 123 -6.43 2.15 4.81
CA VAL A 123 -7.14 3.38 5.14
C VAL A 123 -8.50 3.37 4.45
N LEU A 124 -9.55 3.70 5.19
CA LEU A 124 -10.93 3.73 4.71
C LEU A 124 -11.57 5.08 5.03
N ALA A 125 -12.33 5.63 4.08
CA ALA A 125 -13.31 6.66 4.38
C ALA A 125 -14.32 6.11 5.39
N GLN A 126 -14.76 6.97 6.31
CA GLN A 126 -15.66 6.57 7.38
C GLN A 126 -17.00 6.01 6.85
N THR A 127 -17.47 6.52 5.72
CA THR A 127 -18.67 6.02 5.04
C THR A 127 -18.48 4.60 4.51
N THR A 128 -17.32 4.31 3.88
CA THR A 128 -16.95 2.97 3.42
C THR A 128 -16.79 2.00 4.58
N TRP A 129 -16.06 2.42 5.63
CA TRP A 129 -15.90 1.61 6.84
C TRP A 129 -17.24 1.26 7.51
N GLN A 130 -18.17 2.22 7.58
CA GLN A 130 -19.52 1.99 8.09
C GLN A 130 -20.33 1.03 7.21
N ALA A 131 -20.24 1.16 5.88
CA ALA A 131 -20.92 0.27 4.94
C ALA A 131 -20.45 -1.19 5.07
N MET A 132 -19.16 -1.41 5.36
CA MET A 132 -18.59 -2.73 5.59
C MET A 132 -18.93 -3.34 6.96
N GLY A 133 -19.43 -2.54 7.91
CA GLY A 133 -19.74 -3.00 9.26
C GLY A 133 -18.54 -3.53 10.07
N LEU A 134 -17.32 -3.02 9.81
CA LEU A 134 -16.08 -3.54 10.42
C LEU A 134 -15.86 -3.05 11.88
N SER A 135 -15.46 -3.96 12.79
CA SER A 135 -14.86 -3.67 14.12
C SER A 135 -14.30 -4.96 14.74
N PRO A 136 -13.26 -4.99 15.62
CA PRO A 136 -12.39 -3.92 16.16
C PRO A 136 -10.96 -3.93 15.57
N GLY A 137 -10.27 -2.78 15.60
CA GLY A 137 -8.84 -2.66 15.23
C GLY A 137 -8.49 -1.37 14.46
N PHE A 138 -9.47 -0.79 13.78
CA PHE A 138 -9.33 0.51 13.13
C PHE A 138 -9.18 1.64 14.13
N ARG A 139 -8.31 2.59 13.82
CA ARG A 139 -8.04 3.80 14.59
C ARG A 139 -8.35 5.04 13.74
N PRO A 140 -8.57 6.21 14.34
CA PRO A 140 -8.61 7.46 13.58
C PRO A 140 -7.32 7.65 12.77
N PHE A 141 -7.45 8.07 11.51
CA PHE A 141 -6.32 8.36 10.62
C PHE A 141 -6.19 9.87 10.36
N SER A 142 -7.24 10.44 9.78
CA SER A 142 -7.45 11.88 9.59
C SER A 142 -8.96 12.17 9.64
N THR A 143 -9.38 13.43 9.53
CA THR A 143 -10.80 13.79 9.57
C THR A 143 -11.57 13.05 8.47
N GLY A 144 -12.54 12.23 8.86
CA GLY A 144 -13.35 11.42 7.92
C GLY A 144 -12.73 10.08 7.52
N TYR A 145 -11.57 9.71 8.07
CA TYR A 145 -10.88 8.45 7.73
C TYR A 145 -10.48 7.65 8.98
N VAL A 146 -10.53 6.33 8.82
CA VAL A 146 -10.01 5.36 9.78
C VAL A 146 -9.00 4.46 9.10
N TRP A 147 -8.11 3.85 9.87
CA TRP A 147 -7.12 2.93 9.31
C TRP A 147 -6.75 1.80 10.25
N GLN A 148 -6.25 0.70 9.70
CA GLN A 148 -5.47 -0.26 10.45
C GLN A 148 -4.01 0.20 10.46
N PRO A 149 -3.37 0.33 11.64
CA PRO A 149 -1.99 0.77 11.70
C PRO A 149 -1.07 -0.08 10.82
N TYR A 150 -0.25 0.61 10.04
CA TYR A 150 0.78 -0.02 9.22
C TYR A 150 1.86 -0.66 10.10
N GLU A 151 2.21 -1.92 9.80
CA GLU A 151 3.17 -2.71 10.58
C GLU A 151 4.58 -2.72 9.99
N GLY A 152 4.76 -2.12 8.81
CA GLY A 152 6.03 -2.15 8.07
C GLY A 152 6.19 -3.40 7.20
N GLU A 153 7.19 -3.36 6.33
CA GLU A 153 7.55 -4.46 5.45
C GLU A 153 8.41 -5.50 6.16
N VAL A 154 8.20 -6.79 5.85
CA VAL A 154 8.88 -7.90 6.53
C VAL A 154 9.77 -8.68 5.57
N TYR A 155 11.07 -8.71 5.86
CA TYR A 155 12.01 -9.58 5.15
C TYR A 155 11.83 -11.05 5.56
N LYS A 156 11.52 -11.91 4.57
CA LYS A 156 11.34 -13.36 4.76
C LYS A 156 12.39 -14.13 3.94
N PRO A 157 13.59 -14.40 4.49
CA PRO A 157 14.71 -15.00 3.75
C PRO A 157 14.37 -16.31 3.03
N LEU A 158 13.56 -17.16 3.65
CA LEU A 158 13.14 -18.46 3.09
C LEU A 158 12.21 -18.34 1.88
N MET A 159 11.55 -17.19 1.70
CA MET A 159 10.69 -16.91 0.55
C MET A 159 11.48 -16.44 -0.65
N VAL A 160 12.61 -15.76 -0.43
CA VAL A 160 13.36 -15.08 -1.50
C VAL A 160 14.72 -15.72 -1.83
N SER A 161 15.28 -16.58 -0.96
CA SER A 161 16.50 -17.34 -1.25
C SER A 161 16.21 -18.82 -1.51
N PRO A 162 16.34 -19.28 -2.77
CA PRO A 162 16.27 -20.69 -3.10
C PRO A 162 17.31 -21.53 -2.35
N GLU A 163 18.50 -20.99 -2.09
CA GLU A 163 19.56 -21.68 -1.36
C GLU A 163 19.17 -21.94 0.09
N LEU A 164 18.61 -20.95 0.79
CA LEU A 164 18.13 -21.13 2.16
C LEU A 164 16.94 -22.08 2.21
N LYS A 165 16.03 -22.00 1.23
CA LYS A 165 14.90 -22.92 1.10
C LYS A 165 15.38 -24.37 0.90
N ASN A 166 16.38 -24.57 0.04
CA ASN A 166 16.97 -25.89 -0.19
C ASN A 166 17.67 -26.43 1.07
N LYS A 167 18.43 -25.59 1.79
CA LYS A 167 19.04 -25.98 3.08
C LYS A 167 17.98 -26.39 4.11
N LEU A 168 16.88 -25.64 4.23
CA LEU A 168 15.77 -25.99 5.11
C LEU A 168 15.15 -27.34 4.71
N ASN A 169 14.88 -27.54 3.41
CA ASN A 169 14.33 -28.81 2.92
C ASN A 169 15.27 -29.99 3.24
N SER A 170 16.59 -29.82 3.07
CA SER A 170 17.56 -30.86 3.43
C SER A 170 17.55 -31.20 4.92
N LEU A 171 17.36 -30.21 5.81
CA LEU A 171 17.21 -30.46 7.26
C LEU A 171 15.92 -31.22 7.59
N LEU A 172 14.83 -30.94 6.87
CA LEU A 172 13.53 -31.58 7.08
C LEU A 172 13.47 -33.01 6.51
N MET A 173 14.35 -33.37 5.57
CA MET A 173 14.44 -34.71 4.98
C MET A 173 15.24 -35.71 5.85
N VAL A 174 15.80 -35.29 6.98
CA VAL A 174 16.46 -36.19 7.93
C VAL A 174 15.39 -36.82 8.82
N GLY A 175 14.78 -37.90 8.35
CA GLY A 175 13.81 -38.76 9.04
C GLY A 175 13.83 -40.16 8.47
#